data_AF-A0A847F6M4-F1
#
_entry.id   AF-A0A847F6M4-F1
#
_cell.length_a   1.000
_cell.length_b   1.000
_cell.length_c   1.000
_cell.angle_alpha   90.00
_cell.angle_beta   90.00
_cell.angle_gamma   90.00
#
_symmetry.space_group_name_H-M   'P 1'
#
loop_
_entity.id
_entity.type
_entity.pdbx_description
1 polymer ?
#
loop_
_entity_poly.entity_id
_entity_poly.type
_entity_poly.pdbx_seq_one_letter_code
_entity_poly.pdbx_strand_id
1 'polypeptide(L)'
;MFTLKKKDFRWLANRLGWRVYFFDGHSVSALSDRARAELPDALSPEKASEALGGAFSPEALKLAYHERRPRHIPYLREEGLLLPASGGTLLIVPEHQSQSMNSAMAKHDTAHALSLVMAWSRVAEREELGSRRAAMEGIRSAVGAAKMALDAPLGGHQERPSHVRLHALAEEVIALLAPLRNEAGVRISMEIEPTLTAYMPRTILYRALWNLLENAFKALRRGDRVTLRAWESDGRIALEVRDNGPGIPPQKRSRLFTRGPALVGEESRGGFGLSGIAEGLRAVGASIELEPAPPGAGACFILDLPAAPRVPKRARSGVRAVNSTGRVLLLEDDPSLREVLAATFELEGLHVDGYDSSLPEDVHAYDAALIDLNLSHRSGLELTAELYKRGFRGVLHLMSGGEAPESVRSLPEMSFLRKPFDPLEAARIVRNSIDKKRRSAVDSRAL
;
A
#
# COMPACT_ATOMS: atom_id res chain seq x y z
N MET A 1 14.72 -23.52 -12.08
CA MET A 1 14.18 -24.16 -10.85
C MET A 1 14.61 -23.32 -9.65
N PHE A 2 13.89 -22.23 -9.35
CA PHE A 2 14.12 -21.48 -8.12
C PHE A 2 12.99 -21.81 -7.17
N THR A 3 13.12 -22.91 -6.46
CA THR A 3 12.43 -23.07 -5.19
C THR A 3 12.81 -21.87 -4.33
N LEU A 4 11.85 -21.11 -3.79
CA LEU A 4 12.14 -20.13 -2.73
C LEU A 4 13.06 -20.81 -1.71
N LYS A 5 14.34 -20.40 -1.68
CA LYS A 5 15.31 -21.12 -0.87
C LYS A 5 15.03 -20.74 0.58
N LYS A 6 15.24 -21.68 1.50
CA LYS A 6 15.17 -21.51 2.97
C LYS A 6 15.73 -20.14 3.45
N LYS A 7 16.77 -19.64 2.77
CA LYS A 7 17.44 -18.35 3.01
C LYS A 7 16.63 -17.10 2.65
N ASP A 8 15.82 -17.13 1.58
CA ASP A 8 15.10 -15.97 1.08
C ASP A 8 13.91 -15.67 1.99
N PHE A 9 13.25 -16.72 2.48
CA PHE A 9 12.19 -16.62 3.47
C PHE A 9 12.70 -16.20 4.85
N ARG A 10 13.89 -16.70 5.24
CA ARG A 10 14.55 -16.30 6.49
C ARG A 10 14.84 -14.80 6.55
N TRP A 11 15.32 -14.20 5.45
CA TRP A 11 15.55 -12.76 5.38
C TRP A 11 14.26 -11.97 5.61
N LEU A 12 13.17 -12.36 4.93
CA LEU A 12 11.86 -11.72 5.05
C LEU A 12 11.29 -11.85 6.47
N ALA A 13 11.34 -13.06 7.02
CA ALA A 13 10.86 -13.36 8.37
C ALA A 13 11.57 -12.54 9.45
N ASN A 14 12.90 -12.41 9.33
CA ASN A 14 13.70 -11.60 10.25
C ASN A 14 13.36 -10.11 10.13
N ARG A 15 13.13 -9.61 8.91
CA ARG A 15 12.77 -8.20 8.66
C ARG A 15 11.39 -7.85 9.24
N LEU A 16 10.46 -8.81 9.24
CA LEU A 16 9.10 -8.65 9.76
C LEU A 16 8.95 -9.04 11.23
N GLY A 17 10.02 -9.50 11.89
CA GLY A 17 9.97 -9.95 13.28
C GLY A 17 9.17 -11.24 13.50
N TRP A 18 8.83 -11.98 12.45
CA TRP A 18 8.00 -13.19 12.54
C TRP A 18 8.78 -14.39 13.07
N ARG A 19 8.08 -15.25 13.80
CA ARG A 19 8.59 -16.58 14.16
C ARG A 19 8.22 -17.54 13.07
N VAL A 20 9.23 -18.12 12.41
CA VAL A 20 9.01 -19.01 11.27
C VAL A 20 9.72 -20.33 11.52
N TYR A 21 9.00 -21.41 11.30
CA TYR A 21 9.48 -22.79 11.37
C TYR A 21 9.23 -23.51 10.04
N PHE A 22 9.95 -24.60 9.81
CA PHE A 22 9.83 -25.43 8.61
C PHE A 22 9.70 -26.89 8.99
N PHE A 23 8.64 -27.51 8.49
CA PHE A 23 8.34 -28.93 8.61
C PHE A 23 8.71 -29.66 7.32
N ASP A 24 9.64 -30.61 7.38
CA ASP A 24 10.12 -31.37 6.21
C ASP A 24 9.36 -32.70 5.96
N GLY A 25 8.34 -32.98 6.76
CA GLY A 25 7.60 -34.25 6.77
C GLY A 25 7.91 -35.12 8.00
N HIS A 26 9.04 -34.89 8.66
CA HIS A 26 9.50 -35.66 9.83
C HIS A 26 9.79 -34.77 11.03
N SER A 27 10.36 -33.59 10.82
CA SER A 27 10.81 -32.68 11.89
C SER A 27 10.49 -31.22 11.59
N VAL A 28 10.34 -30.43 12.65
CA VAL A 28 10.14 -28.98 12.63
C VAL A 28 11.46 -28.30 13.01
N SER A 29 11.93 -27.39 12.15
CA SER A 29 13.17 -26.62 12.35
C SER A 29 12.91 -25.11 12.33
N ALA A 30 13.67 -24.35 13.10
CA ALA A 30 13.53 -22.91 13.17
C ALA A 30 14.22 -22.19 12.00
N LEU A 31 13.49 -21.30 11.33
CA LEU A 31 13.97 -20.56 10.17
C LEU A 31 14.39 -19.13 10.48
N SER A 32 13.62 -18.40 11.28
CA SER A 32 13.96 -17.03 11.68
C SER A 32 14.83 -17.02 12.94
N ASP A 33 15.58 -15.95 13.15
CA ASP A 33 16.45 -15.80 14.32
C ASP A 33 15.63 -15.78 15.62
N ARG A 34 14.41 -15.24 15.57
CA ARG A 34 13.45 -15.29 16.68
C ARG A 34 12.90 -16.68 16.95
N ALA A 35 12.57 -17.43 15.91
CA ALA A 35 12.13 -18.82 16.06
C ALA A 35 13.20 -19.69 16.74
N ARG A 36 14.48 -19.44 16.43
CA ARG A 36 15.63 -20.15 17.04
C ARG A 36 15.85 -19.81 18.50
N ALA A 37 15.39 -18.64 18.95
CA ALA A 37 15.47 -18.26 20.36
C ALA A 37 14.44 -19.02 21.22
N GLU A 38 13.37 -19.55 20.62
CA GLU A 38 12.28 -20.23 21.33
C GLU A 38 12.30 -21.75 21.19
N LEU A 39 12.68 -22.27 20.02
CA LEU A 39 12.68 -23.70 19.76
C LEU A 39 14.06 -24.19 19.28
N PRO A 40 14.56 -25.31 19.84
CA PRO A 40 15.66 -26.04 19.26
C PRO A 40 15.32 -26.56 17.84
N ASP A 41 16.34 -26.71 16.99
CA ASP A 41 16.19 -27.23 15.63
C ASP A 41 15.83 -28.74 15.63
N ALA A 42 15.01 -29.16 14.66
CA ALA A 42 14.66 -30.54 14.35
C ALA A 42 13.86 -31.30 15.44
N LEU A 43 12.81 -30.66 15.97
CA LEU A 43 11.86 -31.31 16.89
C LEU A 43 10.83 -32.16 16.15
N SER A 44 10.28 -33.19 16.80
CA SER A 44 9.12 -33.90 16.25
C SER A 44 7.89 -32.97 16.22
N PRO A 45 6.91 -33.17 15.31
CA PRO A 45 5.70 -32.35 15.24
C PRO A 45 4.96 -32.22 16.56
N GLU A 46 4.92 -33.31 17.33
CA GLU A 46 4.24 -33.39 18.62
C GLU A 46 4.95 -32.51 19.67
N LYS A 47 6.28 -32.60 19.76
CA LYS A 47 7.09 -31.78 20.69
C LYS A 47 7.12 -30.31 20.28
N ALA A 48 7.15 -30.02 18.98
CA ALA A 48 7.10 -28.66 18.48
C ALA A 48 5.72 -28.01 18.71
N SER A 49 4.64 -28.79 18.59
CA SER A 49 3.28 -28.33 18.91
C SER A 49 3.15 -27.99 20.39
N GLU A 50 3.62 -28.89 21.27
CA GLU A 50 3.61 -28.69 22.72
C GLU A 50 4.41 -27.45 23.15
N ALA A 51 5.64 -27.30 22.65
CA ALA A 51 6.50 -26.19 22.99
C ALA A 51 6.01 -24.83 22.44
N LEU A 52 5.13 -24.84 21.43
CA LEU A 52 4.42 -23.66 20.94
C LEU A 52 3.02 -23.52 21.55
N GLY A 53 2.76 -24.13 22.71
CA GLY A 53 1.49 -23.97 23.44
C GLY A 53 0.29 -24.54 22.69
N GLY A 54 0.50 -25.55 21.85
CA GLY A 54 -0.57 -26.11 21.01
C GLY A 54 -0.94 -25.22 19.82
N ALA A 55 -0.08 -24.26 19.43
CA ALA A 55 -0.32 -23.34 18.33
C ALA A 55 -0.66 -24.04 17.01
N PHE A 56 -0.31 -25.32 16.82
CA PHE A 56 -0.75 -26.15 15.71
C PHE A 56 -1.06 -27.59 16.12
N SER A 57 -1.95 -28.28 15.39
CA SER A 57 -2.09 -29.74 15.55
C SER A 57 -1.09 -30.49 14.65
N PRO A 58 -0.44 -31.56 15.14
CA PRO A 58 0.43 -32.40 14.32
C PRO A 58 -0.25 -32.94 13.06
N GLU A 59 -1.55 -33.22 13.12
CA GLU A 59 -2.37 -33.71 12.00
C GLU A 59 -2.55 -32.62 10.93
N ALA A 60 -2.83 -31.39 11.33
CA ALA A 60 -2.95 -30.25 10.41
C ALA A 60 -1.63 -29.98 9.67
N LEU A 61 -0.50 -30.11 10.38
CA LEU A 61 0.84 -29.97 9.81
C LEU A 61 1.15 -31.07 8.78
N LYS A 62 0.81 -32.33 9.11
CA LYS A 62 0.96 -33.48 8.21
C LYS A 62 0.04 -33.35 6.99
N LEU A 63 -1.20 -32.91 7.17
CA LEU A 63 -2.15 -32.66 6.08
C LEU A 63 -1.62 -31.59 5.11
N ALA A 64 -1.15 -30.46 5.61
CA ALA A 64 -0.57 -29.38 4.80
C ALA A 64 0.66 -29.84 3.99
N TYR A 65 1.48 -30.71 4.56
CA TYR A 65 2.62 -31.32 3.88
C TYR A 65 2.21 -32.24 2.71
N HIS A 66 1.19 -33.08 2.93
CA HIS A 66 0.74 -34.06 1.95
C HIS A 66 -0.06 -33.45 0.79
N GLU A 67 -0.85 -32.40 1.02
CA GLU A 67 -1.70 -31.84 -0.03
C GLU A 67 -0.90 -31.23 -1.21
N ARG A 68 0.36 -30.80 -1.01
CA ARG A 68 1.31 -30.19 -1.99
C ARG A 68 0.77 -29.02 -2.86
N ARG A 69 -0.54 -28.81 -2.91
CA ARG A 69 -1.32 -27.77 -3.60
C ARG A 69 -2.66 -27.58 -2.88
N PRO A 70 -2.68 -26.99 -1.68
CA PRO A 70 -3.94 -26.67 -1.04
C PRO A 70 -4.69 -25.64 -1.89
N ARG A 71 -5.99 -25.85 -2.08
CA ARG A 71 -6.87 -24.78 -2.58
C ARG A 71 -7.05 -23.67 -1.53
N HIS A 72 -6.69 -23.93 -0.26
CA HIS A 72 -6.83 -23.03 0.89
C HIS A 72 -5.63 -23.16 1.84
N ILE A 73 -5.16 -22.05 2.40
CA ILE A 73 -4.14 -22.03 3.45
C ILE A 73 -4.81 -22.47 4.77
N PRO A 74 -4.42 -23.59 5.40
CA PRO A 74 -4.98 -23.99 6.68
C PRO A 74 -4.55 -23.00 7.75
N TYR A 75 -5.54 -22.41 8.45
CA TYR A 75 -5.29 -21.65 9.67
C TYR A 75 -5.14 -22.60 10.86
N LEU A 76 -4.32 -22.20 11.81
CA LEU A 76 -4.18 -22.91 13.06
C LEU A 76 -5.12 -22.33 14.13
N ARG A 77 -5.43 -23.17 15.14
CA ARG A 77 -6.46 -22.91 16.15
C ARG A 77 -6.28 -21.62 16.91
N GLU A 78 -5.08 -21.06 17.02
CA GLU A 78 -4.88 -19.68 17.43
C GLU A 78 -3.43 -19.25 17.07
N GLU A 79 -3.29 -18.13 16.35
CA GLU A 79 -2.03 -17.37 16.17
C GLU A 79 -1.01 -17.80 15.09
N GLY A 80 -1.26 -18.82 14.24
CA GLY A 80 -0.29 -19.22 13.19
C GLY A 80 -0.85 -19.59 11.81
N LEU A 81 0.01 -19.57 10.79
CA LEU A 81 -0.26 -19.88 9.37
C LEU A 81 0.59 -21.07 8.89
N LEU A 82 -0.02 -22.01 8.17
CA LEU A 82 0.68 -23.11 7.49
C LEU A 82 0.76 -22.88 5.99
N LEU A 83 1.97 -22.78 5.45
CA LEU A 83 2.19 -22.65 4.01
C LEU A 83 2.95 -23.84 3.43
N PRO A 84 2.46 -24.47 2.36
CA PRO A 84 3.26 -25.40 1.59
C PRO A 84 4.46 -24.69 0.97
N ALA A 85 5.62 -25.32 1.05
CA ALA A 85 6.87 -24.89 0.43
C ALA A 85 7.54 -26.07 -0.27
N SER A 86 8.55 -25.80 -1.09
CA SER A 86 9.27 -26.89 -1.74
C SER A 86 9.96 -27.78 -0.71
N GLY A 87 9.55 -29.05 -0.66
CA GLY A 87 10.10 -30.04 0.27
C GLY A 87 9.57 -29.95 1.70
N GLY A 88 8.51 -29.19 1.97
CA GLY A 88 7.99 -29.06 3.32
C GLY A 88 6.79 -28.11 3.49
N THR A 89 6.49 -27.78 4.74
CA THR A 89 5.47 -26.79 5.14
C THR A 89 6.13 -25.74 6.04
N LEU A 90 5.98 -24.46 5.73
CA LEU A 90 6.33 -23.37 6.62
C LEU A 90 5.23 -23.17 7.65
N LEU A 91 5.62 -23.02 8.90
CA LEU A 91 4.78 -22.60 10.00
C LEU A 91 5.19 -21.17 10.36
N ILE A 92 4.26 -20.22 10.27
CA ILE A 92 4.51 -18.82 10.59
C ILE A 92 3.64 -18.44 11.77
N VAL A 93 4.25 -17.92 12.82
CA VAL A 93 3.57 -17.39 14.00
C VAL A 93 3.91 -15.90 14.08
N PRO A 94 3.00 -15.01 13.63
CA PRO A 94 3.17 -13.57 13.81
C PRO A 94 3.26 -13.23 15.30
N GLU A 95 3.98 -12.16 15.64
CA GLU A 95 4.01 -11.67 17.03
C GLU A 95 2.76 -10.82 17.27
N HIS A 96 1.93 -11.20 18.25
CA HIS A 96 0.83 -10.36 18.71
C HIS A 96 1.33 -9.45 19.84
N GLN A 97 1.37 -8.13 19.62
CA GLN A 97 1.34 -7.19 20.75
C GLN A 97 -0.09 -7.16 21.31
N SER A 98 -0.27 -7.89 22.41
CA SER A 98 -1.24 -7.76 23.50
C SER A 98 -2.70 -7.31 23.21
N GLN A 99 -3.62 -8.25 23.45
CA GLN A 99 -4.95 -8.10 24.05
C GLN A 99 -5.84 -6.90 23.65
N SER A 100 -6.74 -7.11 22.68
CA SER A 100 -8.19 -6.81 22.73
C SER A 100 -8.78 -6.85 21.31
N MET A 101 -9.91 -7.56 21.14
CA MET A 101 -10.87 -7.56 20.01
C MET A 101 -10.44 -7.53 18.52
N ASN A 102 -9.15 -7.47 18.17
CA ASN A 102 -8.65 -7.27 16.79
C ASN A 102 -7.94 -8.51 16.19
N SER A 103 -7.95 -9.66 16.87
CA SER A 103 -7.18 -10.85 16.43
C SER A 103 -7.65 -11.42 15.08
N ALA A 104 -8.95 -11.44 14.79
CA ALA A 104 -9.48 -11.98 13.54
C ALA A 104 -9.11 -11.12 12.32
N MET A 105 -9.06 -9.80 12.49
CA MET A 105 -8.80 -8.85 11.41
C MET A 105 -7.31 -8.78 11.07
N ALA A 106 -6.45 -8.74 12.09
CA ALA A 106 -4.99 -8.86 11.91
C ALA A 106 -4.61 -10.23 11.31
N LYS A 107 -5.28 -11.32 11.74
CA LYS A 107 -5.11 -12.65 11.15
C LYS A 107 -5.41 -12.62 9.66
N HIS A 108 -6.60 -12.14 9.27
CA HIS A 108 -7.04 -12.08 7.88
C HIS A 108 -6.08 -11.27 6.99
N ASP A 109 -5.66 -10.09 7.45
CA ASP A 109 -4.78 -9.22 6.69
C ASP A 109 -3.37 -9.84 6.51
N THR A 110 -2.91 -10.61 7.50
CA THR A 110 -1.66 -11.38 7.41
C THR A 110 -1.75 -12.53 6.40
N ALA A 111 -2.82 -13.33 6.42
CA ALA A 111 -2.97 -14.40 5.43
C ALA A 111 -3.13 -13.88 4.01
N HIS A 112 -3.77 -12.72 3.84
CA HIS A 112 -3.91 -12.08 2.54
C HIS A 112 -2.56 -11.66 1.98
N ALA A 113 -1.77 -10.93 2.77
CA ALA A 113 -0.41 -10.57 2.40
C ALA A 113 0.43 -11.78 2.01
N LEU A 114 0.34 -12.84 2.81
CA LEU A 114 1.12 -14.04 2.61
C LEU A 114 0.68 -14.81 1.35
N SER A 115 -0.63 -14.85 1.08
CA SER A 115 -1.18 -15.44 -0.15
C SER A 115 -0.61 -14.77 -1.39
N LEU A 116 -0.41 -13.46 -1.37
CA LEU A 116 0.19 -12.70 -2.47
C LEU A 116 1.67 -12.95 -2.62
N VAL A 117 2.41 -12.96 -1.51
CA VAL A 117 3.83 -13.29 -1.52
C VAL A 117 4.03 -14.65 -2.19
N MET A 118 3.17 -15.63 -1.84
CA MET A 118 3.18 -16.94 -2.48
C MET A 118 2.76 -16.89 -3.95
N ALA A 119 1.71 -16.15 -4.29
CA ALA A 119 1.24 -16.06 -5.67
C ALA A 119 2.28 -15.41 -6.60
N TRP A 120 2.89 -14.31 -6.18
CA TRP A 120 3.96 -13.63 -6.91
C TRP A 120 5.24 -14.45 -6.96
N SER A 121 5.56 -15.22 -5.91
CA SER A 121 6.70 -16.13 -5.95
C SER A 121 6.54 -17.21 -7.03
N ARG A 122 5.33 -17.74 -7.24
CA ARG A 122 5.03 -18.67 -8.34
C ARG A 122 5.17 -18.02 -9.71
N VAL A 123 4.84 -16.74 -9.85
CA VAL A 123 5.09 -15.98 -11.10
C VAL A 123 6.59 -15.83 -11.35
N ALA A 124 7.37 -15.45 -10.32
CA ALA A 124 8.82 -15.37 -10.38
C ALA A 124 9.50 -16.71 -10.73
N GLU A 125 8.86 -17.82 -10.39
CA GLU A 125 9.31 -19.19 -10.66
C GLU A 125 9.09 -19.63 -12.12
N ARG A 126 8.10 -19.07 -12.82
CA ARG A 126 7.62 -19.54 -14.12
C ARG A 126 8.09 -18.71 -15.32
N GLU A 127 8.56 -17.49 -15.10
CA GLU A 127 8.83 -16.54 -16.19
C GLU A 127 10.29 -16.06 -16.29
N GLU A 128 10.67 -15.49 -17.44
CA GLU A 128 12.00 -14.93 -17.73
C GLU A 128 12.37 -13.72 -16.84
N LEU A 129 13.65 -13.31 -16.87
CA LEU A 129 14.27 -12.29 -15.98
C LEU A 129 13.47 -10.97 -15.83
N GLY A 130 12.74 -10.54 -16.86
CA GLY A 130 11.89 -9.33 -16.82
C GLY A 130 10.68 -9.47 -15.90
N SER A 131 9.87 -10.52 -16.09
CA SER A 131 8.72 -10.84 -15.24
C SER A 131 9.13 -11.19 -13.80
N ARG A 132 10.36 -11.65 -13.62
CA ARG A 132 10.93 -11.94 -12.30
C ARG A 132 11.17 -10.68 -11.47
N ARG A 133 11.58 -9.55 -12.07
CA ARG A 133 11.68 -8.25 -11.39
C ARG A 133 10.29 -7.74 -10.99
N ALA A 134 9.32 -7.81 -11.90
CA ALA A 134 7.94 -7.42 -11.61
C ALA A 134 7.34 -8.26 -10.48
N ALA A 135 7.63 -9.56 -10.45
CA ALA A 135 7.19 -10.43 -9.36
C ALA A 135 7.85 -10.14 -8.02
N MET A 136 9.14 -9.80 -8.01
CA MET A 136 9.82 -9.33 -6.79
C MET A 136 9.28 -8.00 -6.29
N GLU A 137 8.86 -7.10 -7.19
CA GLU A 137 8.17 -5.87 -6.83
C GLU A 137 6.80 -6.15 -6.24
N GLY A 138 6.01 -7.04 -6.86
CA GLY A 138 4.74 -7.51 -6.31
C GLY A 138 4.86 -8.13 -4.92
N ILE A 139 5.93 -8.91 -4.66
CA ILE A 139 6.25 -9.42 -3.32
C ILE A 139 6.54 -8.27 -2.35
N ARG A 140 7.36 -7.29 -2.74
CA ARG A 140 7.67 -6.12 -1.90
C ARG A 140 6.43 -5.30 -1.58
N SER A 141 5.57 -5.02 -2.57
CA SER A 141 4.32 -4.30 -2.39
C SER A 141 3.34 -5.07 -1.50
N ALA A 142 3.22 -6.40 -1.68
CA ALA A 142 2.41 -7.25 -0.81
C ALA A 142 2.88 -7.20 0.65
N VAL A 143 4.19 -7.28 0.86
CA VAL A 143 4.80 -7.18 2.20
C VAL A 143 4.61 -5.78 2.78
N GLY A 144 4.74 -4.72 1.98
CA GLY A 144 4.48 -3.35 2.38
C GLY A 144 3.04 -3.13 2.83
N ALA A 145 2.07 -3.66 2.07
CA ALA A 145 0.65 -3.62 2.42
C ALA A 145 0.36 -4.43 3.70
N ALA A 146 0.97 -5.61 3.86
CA ALA A 146 0.90 -6.42 5.08
C ALA A 146 1.37 -5.64 6.30
N LYS A 147 2.53 -5.00 6.15
CA LYS A 147 3.17 -4.23 7.20
C LYS A 147 2.34 -3.01 7.56
N MET A 148 1.77 -2.31 6.59
CA MET A 148 0.83 -1.21 6.85
C MET A 148 -0.43 -1.66 7.60
N ALA A 149 -0.97 -2.85 7.27
CA ALA A 149 -2.13 -3.40 7.96
C ALA A 149 -1.80 -3.90 9.38
N LEU A 150 -0.58 -4.41 9.59
CA LEU A 150 -0.08 -4.90 10.88
C LEU A 150 0.40 -3.79 11.81
N ASP A 151 1.03 -2.74 11.26
CA ASP A 151 1.54 -1.59 11.99
C ASP A 151 0.46 -0.54 12.27
N ALA A 152 -0.73 -0.66 11.67
CA ALA A 152 -1.87 0.16 12.03
C ALA A 152 -2.20 -0.10 13.52
N PRO A 153 -2.07 0.91 14.40
CA PRO A 153 -2.09 0.68 15.83
C PRO A 153 -3.41 0.04 16.27
N LEU A 154 -3.30 -1.03 17.07
CA LEU A 154 -4.40 -1.80 17.64
C LEU A 154 -5.34 -0.98 18.56
N GLY A 155 -5.05 0.31 18.75
CA GLY A 155 -5.95 1.30 19.31
C GLY A 155 -5.34 2.71 19.20
N GLY A 156 -6.16 3.69 18.83
CA GLY A 156 -5.94 5.10 19.21
C GLY A 156 -5.40 6.07 18.16
N HIS A 157 -4.59 5.65 17.18
CA HIS A 157 -4.20 6.54 16.08
C HIS A 157 -4.88 6.11 14.78
N GLN A 158 -6.11 6.61 14.58
CA GLN A 158 -6.75 6.55 13.27
C GLN A 158 -5.84 7.29 12.27
N GLU A 159 -5.45 6.62 11.19
CA GLU A 159 -4.83 7.28 10.04
C GLU A 159 -5.69 8.50 9.68
N ARG A 160 -5.08 9.67 9.56
CA ARG A 160 -5.83 10.89 9.24
C ARG A 160 -6.40 10.78 7.82
N PRO A 161 -7.62 11.29 7.57
CA PRO A 161 -8.14 11.40 6.23
C PRO A 161 -7.16 12.12 5.29
N SER A 162 -6.99 11.57 4.09
CA SER A 162 -6.16 12.15 3.04
C SER A 162 -6.91 12.12 1.72
N HIS A 163 -6.39 12.84 0.72
CA HIS A 163 -6.93 12.81 -0.63
C HIS A 163 -6.50 11.51 -1.31
N VAL A 164 -7.46 10.63 -1.59
CA VAL A 164 -7.23 9.32 -2.20
C VAL A 164 -7.81 9.31 -3.61
N ARG A 165 -6.94 9.32 -4.63
CA ARG A 165 -7.32 9.18 -6.03
C ARG A 165 -7.82 7.76 -6.30
N LEU A 166 -9.10 7.63 -6.64
CA LEU A 166 -9.76 6.32 -6.72
C LEU A 166 -9.20 5.45 -7.83
N HIS A 167 -8.91 6.05 -9.00
CA HIS A 167 -8.34 5.34 -10.14
C HIS A 167 -6.97 4.74 -9.79
N ALA A 168 -6.06 5.56 -9.26
CA ALA A 168 -4.71 5.14 -8.91
C ALA A 168 -4.70 4.04 -7.84
N LEU A 169 -5.56 4.16 -6.82
CA LEU A 169 -5.69 3.14 -5.79
C LEU A 169 -6.26 1.83 -6.37
N ALA A 170 -7.26 1.91 -7.25
CA ALA A 170 -7.81 0.73 -7.90
C ALA A 170 -6.76 0.03 -8.77
N GLU A 171 -5.97 0.77 -9.55
CA GLU A 171 -4.87 0.23 -10.35
C GLU A 171 -3.83 -0.49 -9.49
N GLU A 172 -3.43 0.13 -8.38
CA GLU A 172 -2.48 -0.46 -7.44
C GLU A 172 -3.00 -1.81 -6.90
N VAL A 173 -4.25 -1.84 -6.43
CA VAL A 173 -4.85 -3.07 -5.88
C VAL A 173 -5.01 -4.14 -6.96
N ILE A 174 -5.45 -3.75 -8.17
CA ILE A 174 -5.59 -4.66 -9.32
C ILE A 174 -4.23 -5.24 -9.72
N ALA A 175 -3.19 -4.42 -9.78
CA ALA A 175 -1.84 -4.84 -10.10
C ALA A 175 -1.35 -5.84 -9.07
N LEU A 176 -1.54 -5.57 -7.78
CA LEU A 176 -1.11 -6.45 -6.71
C LEU A 176 -1.85 -7.80 -6.70
N LEU A 177 -3.14 -7.81 -7.06
CA LEU A 177 -3.96 -9.01 -7.22
C LEU A 177 -3.82 -9.69 -8.59
N ALA A 178 -2.96 -9.19 -9.49
CA ALA A 178 -2.79 -9.73 -10.83
C ALA A 178 -2.54 -11.25 -10.88
N PRO A 179 -1.76 -11.87 -9.99
CA PRO A 179 -1.58 -13.33 -9.99
C PRO A 179 -2.89 -14.09 -9.81
N LEU A 180 -3.73 -13.68 -8.85
CA LEU A 180 -5.03 -14.31 -8.57
C LEU A 180 -5.98 -14.10 -9.74
N ARG A 181 -6.06 -12.86 -10.26
CA ARG A 181 -6.87 -12.52 -11.44
C ARG A 181 -6.48 -13.36 -12.66
N ASN A 182 -5.18 -13.48 -12.93
CA ASN A 182 -4.66 -14.19 -14.08
C ASN A 182 -4.88 -15.72 -13.94
N GLU A 183 -4.73 -16.27 -12.74
CA GLU A 183 -5.05 -17.67 -12.44
C GLU A 183 -6.53 -17.98 -12.65
N ALA A 184 -7.43 -17.10 -12.20
CA ALA A 184 -8.86 -17.20 -12.43
C ALA A 184 -9.26 -16.93 -13.89
N GLY A 185 -8.41 -16.22 -14.66
CA GLY A 185 -8.68 -15.84 -16.05
C GLY A 185 -9.79 -14.79 -16.19
N VAL A 186 -9.89 -13.88 -15.21
CA VAL A 186 -10.93 -12.84 -15.10
C VAL A 186 -10.52 -11.57 -15.82
N ARG A 187 -11.46 -10.93 -16.52
CA ARG A 187 -11.29 -9.62 -17.17
C ARG A 187 -11.67 -8.49 -16.21
N ILE A 188 -11.00 -7.35 -16.32
CA ILE A 188 -11.33 -6.15 -15.54
C ILE A 188 -11.61 -5.00 -16.48
N SER A 189 -12.65 -4.22 -16.18
CA SER A 189 -12.90 -2.90 -16.77
C SER A 189 -12.99 -1.85 -15.67
N MET A 190 -12.44 -0.67 -15.93
CA MET A 190 -12.45 0.43 -14.97
C MET A 190 -13.02 1.67 -15.64
N GLU A 191 -14.07 2.22 -15.03
CA GLU A 191 -14.80 3.41 -15.45
C GLU A 191 -14.77 4.39 -14.26
N ILE A 192 -13.57 4.81 -13.90
CA ILE A 192 -13.28 5.74 -12.81
C ILE A 192 -12.55 6.94 -13.43
N GLU A 193 -13.02 8.15 -13.14
CA GLU A 193 -12.33 9.34 -13.62
C GLU A 193 -10.97 9.50 -12.86
N PRO A 194 -9.83 9.73 -13.56
CA PRO A 194 -8.51 9.73 -12.93
C PRO A 194 -8.33 10.75 -11.80
N THR A 195 -9.03 11.89 -11.85
CA THR A 195 -8.96 12.95 -10.83
C THR A 195 -9.97 12.77 -9.68
N LEU A 196 -10.88 11.80 -9.77
CA LEU A 196 -11.90 11.54 -8.76
C LEU A 196 -11.26 11.09 -7.45
N THR A 197 -11.47 11.90 -6.41
CA THR A 197 -10.74 11.78 -5.14
C THR A 197 -11.69 11.70 -3.96
N ALA A 198 -11.55 10.65 -3.14
CA ALA A 198 -12.23 10.54 -1.85
C ALA A 198 -11.36 11.15 -0.74
N TYR A 199 -11.99 11.71 0.31
CA TYR A 199 -11.28 12.24 1.48
C TYR A 199 -11.51 11.35 2.69
N MET A 200 -10.64 10.35 2.84
CA MET A 200 -10.75 9.32 3.87
C MET A 200 -9.38 8.68 4.14
N PRO A 201 -9.22 7.91 5.22
CA PRO A 201 -7.99 7.18 5.45
C PRO A 201 -7.74 6.16 4.32
N ARG A 202 -6.59 6.27 3.66
CA ARG A 202 -6.24 5.45 2.48
C ARG A 202 -6.26 3.96 2.79
N THR A 203 -5.81 3.57 3.99
CA THR A 203 -5.76 2.16 4.41
C THR A 203 -7.15 1.54 4.47
N ILE A 204 -8.18 2.27 4.89
CA ILE A 204 -9.56 1.75 4.97
C ILE A 204 -10.10 1.48 3.56
N LEU A 205 -9.92 2.43 2.63
CA LEU A 205 -10.38 2.27 1.26
C LEU A 205 -9.61 1.17 0.52
N TYR A 206 -8.29 1.11 0.70
CA TYR A 206 -7.45 0.04 0.17
C TYR A 206 -7.97 -1.34 0.60
N ARG A 207 -8.26 -1.51 1.90
CA ARG A 207 -8.76 -2.79 2.45
C ARG A 207 -10.14 -3.14 1.93
N ALA A 208 -11.02 -2.15 1.74
CA ALA A 208 -12.33 -2.35 1.13
C ALA A 208 -12.21 -2.86 -0.31
N LEU A 209 -11.48 -2.14 -1.16
CA LEU A 209 -11.25 -2.51 -2.55
C LEU A 209 -10.57 -3.88 -2.68
N TRP A 210 -9.54 -4.12 -1.85
CA TRP A 210 -8.85 -5.39 -1.78
C TRP A 210 -9.81 -6.55 -1.59
N ASN A 211 -10.64 -6.48 -0.53
CA ASN A 211 -11.52 -7.56 -0.16
C ASN A 211 -12.58 -7.84 -1.22
N LEU A 212 -13.14 -6.78 -1.82
CA LEU A 212 -14.12 -6.92 -2.90
C LEU A 212 -13.51 -7.58 -4.13
N LEU A 213 -12.34 -7.12 -4.57
CA LEU A 213 -11.67 -7.67 -5.75
C LEU A 213 -11.18 -9.10 -5.53
N GLU A 214 -10.61 -9.39 -4.36
CA GLU A 214 -10.16 -10.73 -4.01
C GLU A 214 -11.34 -11.71 -3.93
N ASN A 215 -12.46 -11.31 -3.32
CA ASN A 215 -13.67 -12.12 -3.28
C ASN A 215 -14.21 -12.40 -4.69
N ALA A 216 -14.21 -11.37 -5.56
CA ALA A 216 -14.60 -11.53 -6.95
C ALA A 216 -13.69 -12.55 -7.67
N PHE A 217 -12.35 -12.40 -7.60
CA PHE A 217 -11.43 -13.31 -8.29
C PHE A 217 -11.50 -14.76 -7.75
N LYS A 218 -11.83 -14.95 -6.46
CA LYS A 218 -12.04 -16.28 -5.89
C LYS A 218 -13.35 -16.94 -6.35
N ALA A 219 -14.38 -16.15 -6.65
CA ALA A 219 -15.71 -16.64 -7.02
C ALA A 219 -15.89 -16.84 -8.53
N LEU A 220 -15.19 -16.04 -9.34
CA LEU A 220 -15.34 -15.99 -10.79
C LEU A 220 -14.55 -17.09 -11.51
N ARG A 221 -14.94 -17.35 -12.76
CA ARG A 221 -14.31 -18.32 -13.65
C ARG A 221 -13.64 -17.63 -14.84
N ARG A 222 -12.88 -18.40 -15.60
CA ARG A 222 -12.21 -17.89 -16.81
C ARG A 222 -13.22 -17.31 -17.79
N GLY A 223 -13.00 -16.06 -18.21
CA GLY A 223 -13.86 -15.33 -19.13
C GLY A 223 -14.86 -14.38 -18.46
N ASP A 224 -15.08 -14.54 -17.15
CA ASP A 224 -15.89 -13.63 -16.35
C ASP A 224 -15.23 -12.25 -16.22
N ARG A 225 -16.00 -11.28 -15.75
CA ARG A 225 -15.65 -9.86 -15.69
C ARG A 225 -15.95 -9.26 -14.33
N VAL A 226 -15.02 -8.43 -13.87
CA VAL A 226 -15.24 -7.42 -12.83
C VAL A 226 -15.23 -6.03 -13.48
N THR A 227 -16.19 -5.19 -13.11
CA THR A 227 -16.29 -3.80 -13.55
C THR A 227 -16.24 -2.91 -12.30
N LEU A 228 -15.30 -1.95 -12.30
CA LEU A 228 -15.24 -0.91 -11.30
C LEU A 228 -15.76 0.38 -11.90
N ARG A 229 -16.70 1.04 -11.24
CA ARG A 229 -17.21 2.35 -11.66
C ARG A 229 -17.17 3.31 -10.49
N ALA A 230 -16.91 4.58 -10.74
CA ALA A 230 -17.09 5.57 -9.70
C ALA A 230 -17.64 6.88 -10.26
N TRP A 231 -18.58 7.46 -9.54
CA TRP A 231 -19.17 8.76 -9.87
C TRP A 231 -19.42 9.56 -8.60
N GLU A 232 -19.32 10.88 -8.74
CA GLU A 232 -19.62 11.82 -7.67
C GLU A 232 -21.04 12.37 -7.85
N SER A 233 -21.83 12.38 -6.77
CA SER A 233 -23.11 13.09 -6.69
C SER A 233 -23.22 13.73 -5.31
N ASP A 234 -23.62 15.02 -5.27
CA ASP A 234 -23.96 15.71 -4.02
C ASP A 234 -22.87 15.68 -2.93
N GLY A 235 -21.59 15.78 -3.33
CA GLY A 235 -20.45 15.76 -2.40
C GLY A 235 -20.13 14.37 -1.84
N ARG A 236 -20.73 13.32 -2.41
CA ARG A 236 -20.44 11.92 -2.10
C ARG A 236 -20.01 11.17 -3.35
N ILE A 237 -19.23 10.12 -3.18
CA ILE A 237 -18.74 9.28 -4.27
C ILE A 237 -19.30 7.88 -4.10
N ALA A 238 -20.02 7.40 -5.10
CA ALA A 238 -20.36 6.00 -5.21
C ALA A 238 -19.23 5.28 -5.97
N LEU A 239 -18.60 4.30 -5.34
CA LEU A 239 -17.62 3.41 -5.94
C LEU A 239 -18.23 2.01 -6.03
N GLU A 240 -18.60 1.62 -7.24
CA GLU A 240 -19.18 0.33 -7.59
C GLU A 240 -18.09 -0.70 -7.89
N VAL A 241 -18.22 -1.89 -7.32
CA VAL A 241 -17.50 -3.11 -7.72
C VAL A 241 -18.52 -4.17 -8.10
N ARG A 242 -18.65 -4.42 -9.40
CA ARG A 242 -19.62 -5.36 -9.97
C ARG A 242 -18.92 -6.55 -10.61
N ASP A 243 -19.41 -7.75 -10.35
CA ASP A 243 -19.02 -8.97 -11.07
C ASP A 243 -20.22 -9.59 -11.80
N ASN A 244 -19.96 -10.48 -12.76
CA ASN A 244 -20.96 -11.25 -13.49
C ASN A 244 -21.02 -12.73 -13.03
N GLY A 245 -20.59 -13.02 -11.80
CA GLY A 245 -20.45 -14.36 -11.28
C GLY A 245 -21.75 -15.00 -10.79
N PRO A 246 -21.67 -16.05 -9.94
CA PRO A 246 -22.85 -16.75 -9.45
C PRO A 246 -23.72 -15.90 -8.50
N GLY A 247 -23.23 -14.74 -8.08
CA GLY A 247 -23.86 -13.87 -7.09
C GLY A 247 -23.84 -14.47 -5.68
N ILE A 248 -24.46 -13.74 -4.74
CA ILE A 248 -24.45 -14.12 -3.32
C ILE A 248 -25.79 -14.79 -2.96
N PRO A 249 -25.77 -16.02 -2.41
CA PRO A 249 -26.98 -16.70 -1.96
C PRO A 249 -27.77 -15.86 -0.93
N PRO A 250 -29.12 -15.79 -1.01
CA PRO A 250 -29.93 -14.97 -0.11
C PRO A 250 -29.65 -15.20 1.38
N GLN A 251 -29.39 -16.45 1.78
CA GLN A 251 -29.10 -16.84 3.16
C GLN A 251 -27.79 -16.23 3.70
N LYS A 252 -26.84 -15.90 2.81
CA LYS A 252 -25.57 -15.27 3.18
C LYS A 252 -25.67 -13.74 3.21
N ARG A 253 -26.59 -13.14 2.44
CA ARG A 253 -26.71 -11.67 2.30
C ARG A 253 -26.94 -10.95 3.63
N SER A 254 -27.86 -11.47 4.45
CA SER A 254 -28.19 -10.89 5.76
C SER A 254 -27.04 -10.94 6.77
N ARG A 255 -26.00 -11.73 6.50
CA ARG A 255 -24.85 -11.92 7.39
C ARG A 255 -23.55 -11.29 6.88
N LEU A 256 -23.52 -10.77 5.65
CA LEU A 256 -22.29 -10.24 5.02
C LEU A 256 -21.62 -9.13 5.84
N PHE A 257 -22.43 -8.30 6.51
CA PHE A 257 -21.95 -7.11 7.23
C PHE A 257 -22.11 -7.20 8.75
N THR A 258 -22.48 -8.37 9.29
CA THR A 258 -22.69 -8.59 10.73
C THR A 258 -21.63 -9.52 11.30
N ARG A 259 -21.10 -9.20 12.49
CA ARG A 259 -20.24 -10.12 13.25
C ARG A 259 -21.07 -11.34 13.68
N GLY A 260 -20.71 -12.54 13.26
CA GLY A 260 -21.40 -13.77 13.63
C GLY A 260 -20.42 -14.90 14.00
N PRO A 261 -20.80 -15.80 14.93
CA PRO A 261 -20.01 -17.00 15.21
C PRO A 261 -19.97 -17.89 13.97
N ALA A 262 -18.78 -18.43 13.65
CA ALA A 262 -18.65 -19.46 12.62
C ALA A 262 -19.50 -20.68 13.02
N LEU A 263 -20.36 -21.15 12.10
CA LEU A 263 -21.10 -22.38 12.33
C LEU A 263 -20.12 -23.56 12.28
N VAL A 264 -20.18 -24.42 13.31
CA VAL A 264 -19.37 -25.65 13.40
C VAL A 264 -19.66 -26.51 12.17
N GLY A 265 -18.62 -26.81 11.39
CA GLY A 265 -18.71 -27.58 10.14
C GLY A 265 -18.68 -26.75 8.84
N GLU A 266 -18.83 -25.42 8.93
CA GLU A 266 -18.50 -24.46 7.87
C GLU A 266 -17.23 -23.68 8.24
N GLU A 267 -16.16 -24.40 8.60
CA GLU A 267 -14.88 -23.76 8.87
C GLU A 267 -14.33 -23.13 7.58
N SER A 268 -14.15 -21.81 7.61
CA SER A 268 -13.25 -21.05 6.70
C SER A 268 -13.76 -20.73 5.29
N ARG A 269 -15.05 -20.39 5.10
CA ARG A 269 -15.51 -19.76 3.84
C ARG A 269 -16.14 -18.37 4.05
N GLY A 270 -15.29 -17.37 4.26
CA GLY A 270 -15.52 -15.99 3.76
C GLY A 270 -16.30 -14.98 4.60
N GLY A 271 -16.51 -15.20 5.91
CA GLY A 271 -17.40 -14.34 6.71
C GLY A 271 -16.77 -13.15 7.47
N PHE A 272 -15.45 -13.10 7.64
CA PHE A 272 -14.83 -12.17 8.61
C PHE A 272 -14.34 -10.84 8.03
N GLY A 273 -14.09 -10.75 6.71
CA GLY A 273 -13.49 -9.56 6.09
C GLY A 273 -14.46 -8.38 5.91
N LEU A 274 -15.67 -8.64 5.38
CA LEU A 274 -16.63 -7.58 5.05
C LEU A 274 -17.24 -6.89 6.29
N SER A 275 -17.41 -7.60 7.40
CA SER A 275 -17.91 -7.00 8.64
C SER A 275 -16.94 -5.98 9.26
N GLY A 276 -15.62 -6.28 9.24
CA GLY A 276 -14.60 -5.35 9.72
C GLY A 276 -14.42 -4.15 8.81
N ILE A 277 -14.55 -4.35 7.49
CA ILE A 277 -14.55 -3.27 6.50
C ILE A 277 -15.75 -2.35 6.68
N ALA A 278 -16.96 -2.91 6.84
CA ALA A 278 -18.16 -2.13 7.07
C ALA A 278 -18.07 -1.28 8.35
N GLU A 279 -17.49 -1.81 9.42
CA GLU A 279 -17.22 -1.07 10.65
C GLU A 279 -16.19 0.05 10.45
N GLY A 280 -15.07 -0.24 9.77
CA GLY A 280 -14.05 0.75 9.45
C GLY A 280 -14.57 1.89 8.57
N LEU A 281 -15.40 1.58 7.57
CA LEU A 281 -16.05 2.57 6.71
C LEU A 281 -17.01 3.46 7.51
N ARG A 282 -17.87 2.86 8.35
CA ARG A 282 -18.80 3.63 9.20
C ARG A 282 -18.07 4.58 10.14
N ALA A 283 -16.93 4.16 10.69
CA ALA A 283 -16.12 4.99 11.59
C ALA A 283 -15.60 6.28 10.92
N VAL A 284 -15.57 6.34 9.58
CA VAL A 284 -15.09 7.50 8.80
C VAL A 284 -16.18 8.14 7.94
N GLY A 285 -17.46 7.90 8.26
CA GLY A 285 -18.59 8.49 7.53
C GLY A 285 -18.81 7.92 6.12
N ALA A 286 -18.25 6.73 5.85
CA ALA A 286 -18.47 5.96 4.63
C ALA A 286 -19.36 4.74 4.91
N SER A 287 -19.89 4.12 3.86
CA SER A 287 -20.66 2.88 3.98
C SER A 287 -20.38 1.91 2.84
N ILE A 288 -20.87 0.69 2.99
CA ILE A 288 -20.84 -0.34 1.95
C ILE A 288 -22.19 -1.04 1.94
N GLU A 289 -22.73 -1.25 0.75
CA GLU A 289 -23.97 -1.96 0.52
C GLU A 289 -23.82 -2.97 -0.62
N LEU A 290 -24.71 -3.95 -0.65
CA LEU A 290 -24.83 -4.92 -1.75
C LEU A 290 -26.15 -4.65 -2.47
N GLU A 291 -26.11 -4.40 -3.78
CA GLU A 291 -27.33 -4.25 -4.55
C GLU A 291 -28.14 -5.56 -4.56
N PRO A 292 -29.47 -5.50 -4.36
CA PRO A 292 -30.33 -6.65 -4.52
C PRO A 292 -30.31 -7.15 -5.97
N ALA A 293 -29.87 -8.39 -6.17
CA ALA A 293 -29.90 -9.05 -7.47
C ALA A 293 -30.44 -10.49 -7.36
N PRO A 294 -31.04 -11.07 -8.41
CA PRO A 294 -31.35 -12.51 -8.44
C PRO A 294 -30.08 -13.37 -8.35
N PRO A 295 -30.15 -14.61 -7.85
CA PRO A 295 -29.03 -15.56 -7.95
C PRO A 295 -28.57 -15.73 -9.41
N GLY A 296 -27.26 -15.79 -9.64
CA GLY A 296 -26.68 -15.91 -10.99
C GLY A 296 -26.53 -14.60 -11.76
N ALA A 297 -26.96 -13.45 -11.21
CA ALA A 297 -26.78 -12.14 -11.83
C ALA A 297 -25.48 -11.43 -11.41
N GLY A 298 -24.56 -12.14 -10.75
CA GLY A 298 -23.36 -11.56 -10.14
C GLY A 298 -23.61 -10.87 -8.81
N ALA A 299 -22.58 -10.17 -8.30
CA ALA A 299 -22.69 -9.30 -7.14
C ALA A 299 -22.29 -7.88 -7.50
N CYS A 300 -22.95 -6.90 -6.88
CA CYS A 300 -22.63 -5.49 -7.03
C CYS A 300 -22.54 -4.85 -5.66
N PHE A 301 -21.32 -4.48 -5.26
CA PHE A 301 -21.07 -3.76 -4.03
C PHE A 301 -20.92 -2.27 -4.33
N ILE A 302 -21.59 -1.43 -3.56
CA ILE A 302 -21.49 0.02 -3.66
C ILE A 302 -20.87 0.54 -2.37
N LEU A 303 -19.71 1.15 -2.51
CA LEU A 303 -19.04 1.91 -1.47
C LEU A 303 -19.50 3.36 -1.58
N ASP A 304 -20.12 3.88 -0.52
CA ASP A 304 -20.50 5.27 -0.43
C ASP A 304 -19.41 6.01 0.35
N LEU A 305 -18.65 6.86 -0.33
CA LEU A 305 -17.45 7.53 0.19
C LEU A 305 -17.63 9.06 0.29
N PRO A 306 -17.02 9.73 1.29
CA PRO A 306 -16.95 11.19 1.31
C PRO A 306 -16.10 11.70 0.14
N ALA A 307 -16.65 12.60 -0.68
CA ALA A 307 -15.86 13.26 -1.70
C ALA A 307 -14.83 14.18 -1.05
N ALA A 308 -13.69 14.35 -1.71
CA ALA A 308 -12.78 15.43 -1.32
C ALA A 308 -13.51 16.77 -1.42
N PRO A 309 -13.34 17.68 -0.44
CA PRO A 309 -13.82 19.03 -0.58
C PRO A 309 -13.31 19.57 -1.91
N ARG A 310 -14.22 19.90 -2.83
CA ARG A 310 -13.84 20.61 -4.05
C ARG A 310 -13.26 21.93 -3.59
N VAL A 311 -11.94 22.05 -3.54
CA VAL A 311 -11.30 23.35 -3.70
C VAL A 311 -11.83 23.82 -5.04
N PRO A 312 -12.64 24.89 -5.09
CA PRO A 312 -13.18 25.35 -6.36
C PRO A 312 -12.00 25.45 -7.31
N LYS A 313 -12.06 24.77 -8.45
CA LYS A 313 -11.24 25.16 -9.60
C LYS A 313 -11.63 26.61 -9.81
N ARG A 314 -10.88 27.54 -9.21
CA ARG A 314 -10.97 28.95 -9.54
C ARG A 314 -10.81 28.93 -11.04
N ALA A 315 -11.89 29.30 -11.74
CA ALA A 315 -11.78 29.66 -13.13
C ALA A 315 -10.51 30.50 -13.24
N ARG A 316 -9.72 30.28 -14.29
CA ARG A 316 -8.67 31.19 -14.73
C ARG A 316 -9.30 32.51 -15.19
N SER A 317 -10.11 33.10 -14.32
CA SER A 317 -10.78 34.38 -14.38
C SER A 317 -9.92 35.28 -13.51
N GLY A 318 -9.01 35.99 -14.17
CA GLY A 318 -8.28 37.15 -13.68
C GLY A 318 -8.30 37.37 -12.17
N VAL A 319 -7.52 36.59 -11.42
CA VAL A 319 -7.02 37.10 -10.15
C VAL A 319 -5.93 38.08 -10.52
N ARG A 320 -6.29 39.36 -10.44
CA ARG A 320 -5.36 40.49 -10.42
C ARG A 320 -4.16 40.10 -9.57
N ALA A 321 -2.96 40.16 -10.15
CA ALA A 321 -1.70 39.76 -9.54
C ALA A 321 -1.66 40.11 -8.04
N VAL A 322 -1.83 39.09 -7.19
CA VAL A 322 -1.15 39.11 -5.91
C VAL A 322 0.31 38.91 -6.29
N ASN A 323 1.15 39.90 -6.09
CA ASN A 323 2.58 39.82 -6.40
C ASN A 323 3.14 38.52 -5.79
N SER A 324 3.36 37.50 -6.63
CA SER A 324 3.92 36.22 -6.21
C SER A 324 5.29 36.48 -5.62
N THR A 325 5.55 35.97 -4.42
CA THR A 325 6.79 36.24 -3.69
C THR A 325 7.97 35.42 -4.21
N GLY A 326 7.77 34.47 -5.15
CA GLY A 326 8.83 33.85 -5.94
C GLY A 326 8.38 32.66 -6.81
N ARG A 327 9.14 32.31 -7.85
CA ARG A 327 8.96 31.09 -8.68
C ARG A 327 9.83 29.94 -8.17
N VAL A 328 9.27 28.75 -8.08
CA VAL A 328 9.91 27.54 -7.57
C VAL A 328 9.86 26.44 -8.61
N LEU A 329 11.01 25.86 -8.92
CA LEU A 329 11.13 24.64 -9.71
C LEU A 329 10.98 23.43 -8.79
N LEU A 330 10.05 22.52 -9.06
CA LEU A 330 9.86 21.29 -8.29
C LEU A 330 10.20 20.06 -9.13
N LEU A 331 11.16 19.24 -8.67
CA LEU A 331 11.55 17.97 -9.31
C LEU A 331 11.17 16.79 -8.41
N GLU A 332 10.10 16.09 -8.79
CA GLU A 332 9.49 15.00 -8.04
C GLU A 332 8.82 14.03 -9.04
N ASP A 333 9.15 12.74 -8.95
CA ASP A 333 8.67 11.72 -9.89
C ASP A 333 7.34 11.10 -9.47
N ASP A 334 6.97 11.18 -8.19
CA ASP A 334 5.60 10.89 -7.75
C ASP A 334 4.66 12.05 -8.14
N PRO A 335 3.77 11.87 -9.14
CA PRO A 335 2.89 12.93 -9.58
C PRO A 335 1.91 13.37 -8.48
N SER A 336 1.57 12.49 -7.52
CA SER A 336 0.67 12.80 -6.41
C SER A 336 1.36 13.75 -5.42
N LEU A 337 2.59 13.43 -5.02
CA LEU A 337 3.36 14.27 -4.11
C LEU A 337 3.68 15.61 -4.75
N ARG A 338 4.03 15.61 -6.04
CA ARG A 338 4.28 16.82 -6.82
C ARG A 338 3.08 17.78 -6.82
N GLU A 339 1.88 17.25 -7.03
CA GLU A 339 0.63 18.03 -7.03
C GLU A 339 0.34 18.63 -5.64
N VAL A 340 0.52 17.85 -4.57
CA VAL A 340 0.32 18.31 -3.18
C VAL A 340 1.31 19.41 -2.80
N LEU A 341 2.59 19.24 -3.15
CA LEU A 341 3.62 20.24 -2.88
C LEU A 341 3.35 21.54 -3.66
N ALA A 342 3.04 21.44 -4.96
CA ALA A 342 2.71 22.60 -5.78
C ALA A 342 1.53 23.38 -5.19
N ALA A 343 0.42 22.71 -4.91
CA ALA A 343 -0.77 23.33 -4.34
C ALA A 343 -0.49 23.99 -2.98
N THR A 344 0.30 23.35 -2.12
CA THR A 344 0.62 23.89 -0.79
C THR A 344 1.54 25.12 -0.87
N PHE A 345 2.47 25.12 -1.81
CA PHE A 345 3.39 26.24 -2.03
C PHE A 345 2.66 27.44 -2.63
N GLU A 346 1.69 27.19 -3.51
CA GLU A 346 0.79 28.23 -4.03
C GLU A 346 -0.05 28.89 -2.93
N LEU A 347 -0.51 28.13 -1.92
CA LEU A 347 -1.18 28.69 -0.75
C LEU A 347 -0.29 29.64 0.07
N GLU A 348 1.03 29.43 0.07
CA GLU A 348 2.01 30.30 0.74
C GLU A 348 2.51 31.45 -0.16
N GLY A 349 1.92 31.64 -1.36
CA GLY A 349 2.17 32.76 -2.26
C GLY A 349 3.31 32.55 -3.28
N LEU A 350 3.78 31.31 -3.42
CA LEU A 350 4.81 30.92 -4.39
C LEU A 350 4.16 30.45 -5.69
N HIS A 351 4.86 30.56 -6.82
CA HIS A 351 4.44 29.92 -8.07
C HIS A 351 5.30 28.68 -8.30
N VAL A 352 4.71 27.51 -8.54
CA VAL A 352 5.46 26.25 -8.66
C VAL A 352 5.28 25.63 -10.03
N ASP A 353 6.40 25.40 -10.71
CA ASP A 353 6.44 24.61 -11.94
C ASP A 353 7.04 23.23 -11.63
N GLY A 354 6.22 22.18 -11.79
CA GLY A 354 6.56 20.80 -11.41
C GLY A 354 6.97 19.92 -12.59
N TYR A 355 8.08 19.22 -12.44
CA TYR A 355 8.63 18.26 -13.40
C TYR A 355 9.02 16.95 -12.69
N ASP A 356 9.22 15.89 -13.47
CA ASP A 356 9.63 14.57 -12.98
C ASP A 356 11.14 14.53 -12.71
N SER A 357 11.93 14.53 -13.78
CA SER A 357 13.38 14.59 -13.82
C SER A 357 13.87 15.39 -15.05
N SER A 358 12.93 15.93 -15.84
CA SER A 358 13.20 16.87 -16.93
C SER A 358 13.47 18.27 -16.38
N LEU A 359 14.43 18.97 -16.97
CA LEU A 359 14.73 20.36 -16.64
C LEU A 359 14.18 21.30 -17.71
N PRO A 360 13.50 22.40 -17.35
CA PRO A 360 13.11 23.42 -18.31
C PRO A 360 14.35 24.11 -18.92
N GLU A 361 14.15 24.80 -20.04
CA GLU A 361 15.23 25.56 -20.70
C GLU A 361 15.59 26.84 -19.92
N ASP A 362 14.58 27.50 -19.34
CA ASP A 362 14.67 28.79 -18.66
C ASP A 362 14.92 28.67 -17.15
N VAL A 363 15.89 27.83 -16.75
CA VAL A 363 16.18 27.57 -15.33
C VAL A 363 16.53 28.82 -14.52
N HIS A 364 16.99 29.88 -15.16
CA HIS A 364 17.35 31.16 -14.53
C HIS A 364 16.12 31.98 -14.08
N ALA A 365 14.92 31.62 -14.53
CA ALA A 365 13.67 32.29 -14.16
C ALA A 365 13.15 31.90 -12.76
N TYR A 366 13.78 30.92 -12.10
CA TYR A 366 13.36 30.39 -10.81
C TYR A 366 14.16 30.98 -9.65
N ASP A 367 13.44 31.42 -8.61
CA ASP A 367 14.03 31.94 -7.36
C ASP A 367 14.49 30.81 -6.43
N ALA A 368 13.88 29.63 -6.53
CA ALA A 368 14.27 28.43 -5.81
C ALA A 368 14.03 27.15 -6.61
N ALA A 369 14.71 26.07 -6.23
CA ALA A 369 14.48 24.73 -6.74
C ALA A 369 14.35 23.75 -5.57
N LEU A 370 13.34 22.88 -5.61
CA LEU A 370 13.11 21.78 -4.67
C LEU A 370 13.24 20.45 -5.42
N ILE A 371 14.19 19.62 -5.02
CA ILE A 371 14.63 18.46 -5.81
C ILE A 371 14.65 17.21 -4.95
N ASP A 372 13.92 16.16 -5.34
CA ASP A 372 14.12 14.83 -4.73
C ASP A 372 15.48 14.25 -5.14
N LEU A 373 16.23 13.74 -4.16
CA LEU A 373 17.47 13.02 -4.41
C LEU A 373 17.27 11.66 -5.08
N ASN A 374 16.14 10.98 -4.83
CA ASN A 374 15.89 9.60 -5.26
C ASN A 374 14.88 9.50 -6.41
N LEU A 375 15.09 10.24 -7.50
CA LEU A 375 14.23 10.13 -8.69
C LEU A 375 14.53 8.87 -9.50
N SER A 376 13.49 8.29 -10.11
CA SER A 376 13.51 7.00 -10.81
C SER A 376 14.50 6.88 -11.98
N HIS A 377 14.82 8.00 -12.66
CA HIS A 377 15.57 8.00 -13.92
C HIS A 377 16.90 8.74 -13.87
N ARG A 378 17.04 9.71 -12.97
CA ARG A 378 18.21 10.59 -12.88
C ARG A 378 18.48 10.90 -11.42
N SER A 379 19.74 10.97 -11.01
CA SER A 379 20.05 11.33 -9.63
C SER A 379 19.73 12.81 -9.38
N GLY A 380 19.06 13.14 -8.26
CA GLY A 380 18.79 14.53 -7.89
C GLY A 380 20.07 15.36 -7.69
N LEU A 381 21.19 14.73 -7.31
CA LEU A 381 22.50 15.37 -7.24
C LEU A 381 23.05 15.73 -8.63
N GLU A 382 22.84 14.87 -9.63
CA GLU A 382 23.25 15.14 -11.01
C GLU A 382 22.43 16.30 -11.60
N LEU A 383 21.12 16.32 -11.34
CA LEU A 383 20.24 17.42 -11.75
C LEU A 383 20.61 18.74 -11.08
N THR A 384 21.01 18.70 -9.80
CA THR A 384 21.53 19.87 -9.08
C THR A 384 22.76 20.45 -9.77
N ALA A 385 23.74 19.60 -10.12
CA ALA A 385 24.93 20.04 -10.83
C ALA A 385 24.61 20.59 -12.23
N GLU A 386 23.66 19.99 -12.93
CA GLU A 386 23.20 20.46 -14.24
C GLU A 386 22.49 21.82 -14.16
N LEU A 387 21.62 22.04 -13.16
CA LEU A 387 20.96 23.32 -12.93
C LEU A 387 21.98 24.46 -12.78
N TYR A 388 23.03 24.25 -11.98
CA TYR A 388 24.10 25.24 -11.83
C TYR A 388 24.84 25.51 -13.15
N LYS A 389 25.14 24.47 -13.93
CA LYS A 389 25.77 24.62 -15.26
C LYS A 389 24.89 25.41 -16.22
N ARG A 390 23.57 25.23 -16.15
CA ARG A 390 22.56 25.97 -16.93
C ARG A 390 22.26 27.38 -16.40
N GLY A 391 22.99 27.83 -15.38
CA GLY A 391 22.92 29.21 -14.89
C GLY A 391 21.85 29.46 -13.83
N PHE A 392 21.33 28.42 -13.17
CA PHE A 392 20.47 28.58 -12.01
C PHE A 392 21.22 29.31 -10.88
N ARG A 393 20.60 30.36 -10.33
CA ARG A 393 21.14 31.18 -9.23
C ARG A 393 20.20 31.28 -8.05
N GLY A 394 19.07 30.55 -8.05
CA GLY A 394 18.11 30.54 -6.95
C GLY A 394 18.62 29.81 -5.69
N VAL A 395 17.76 29.67 -4.67
CA VAL A 395 18.06 28.83 -3.49
C VAL A 395 17.75 27.37 -3.82
N LEU A 396 18.62 26.44 -3.42
CA LEU A 396 18.42 25.02 -3.70
C LEU A 396 18.00 24.26 -2.44
N HIS A 397 16.97 23.44 -2.57
CA HIS A 397 16.40 22.62 -1.52
C HIS A 397 16.40 21.16 -1.99
N LEU A 398 16.97 20.27 -1.19
CA LEU A 398 17.02 18.84 -1.49
C LEU A 398 16.06 18.08 -0.59
N MET A 399 15.33 17.11 -1.15
CA MET A 399 14.45 16.22 -0.41
C MET A 399 15.02 14.81 -0.37
N SER A 400 14.93 14.13 0.76
CA SER A 400 15.35 12.72 0.87
C SER A 400 14.69 11.99 2.03
N GLY A 401 14.49 10.68 1.88
CA GLY A 401 14.09 9.79 2.99
C GLY A 401 15.24 9.37 3.92
N GLY A 402 16.50 9.69 3.57
CA GLY A 402 17.69 9.36 4.35
C GLY A 402 18.41 10.59 4.92
N GLU A 403 19.59 10.38 5.51
CA GLU A 403 20.45 11.49 5.92
C GLU A 403 21.06 12.21 4.71
N ALA A 404 21.21 13.54 4.83
CA ALA A 404 21.88 14.33 3.81
C ALA A 404 23.33 13.86 3.61
N PRO A 405 23.78 13.61 2.35
CA PRO A 405 25.19 13.32 2.08
C PRO A 405 26.09 14.41 2.66
N GLU A 406 27.22 14.01 3.23
CA GLU A 406 28.15 14.92 3.92
C GLU A 406 28.65 16.05 2.99
N SER A 407 28.78 15.75 1.69
CA SER A 407 29.13 16.69 0.62
C SER A 407 28.10 17.80 0.39
N VAL A 408 26.86 17.63 0.85
CA VAL A 408 25.76 18.62 0.71
C VAL A 408 25.64 19.49 1.96
N ARG A 409 25.97 18.95 3.14
CA ARG A 409 25.85 19.66 4.43
C ARG A 409 26.77 20.88 4.56
N SER A 410 27.83 20.94 3.76
CA SER A 410 28.84 22.01 3.79
C SER A 410 28.53 23.19 2.85
N LEU A 411 27.46 23.14 2.06
CA LEU A 411 27.10 24.18 1.10
C LEU A 411 26.09 25.17 1.71
N PRO A 412 26.46 26.44 1.95
CA PRO A 412 25.62 27.40 2.69
C PRO A 412 24.34 27.86 1.97
N GLU A 413 24.25 27.61 0.65
CA GLU A 413 23.08 27.95 -0.18
C GLU A 413 22.11 26.77 -0.38
N MET A 414 22.39 25.62 0.24
CA MET A 414 21.56 24.42 0.15
C MET A 414 20.84 24.14 1.45
N SER A 415 19.53 23.88 1.36
CA SER A 415 18.71 23.43 2.47
C SER A 415 18.25 21.98 2.23
N PHE A 416 18.05 21.24 3.31
CA PHE A 416 17.70 19.82 3.23
C PHE A 416 16.40 19.53 3.97
N LEU A 417 15.44 18.96 3.27
CA LEU A 417 14.14 18.54 3.79
C LEU A 417 14.09 17.02 3.90
N ARG A 418 13.96 16.53 5.14
CA ARG A 418 13.91 15.09 5.41
C ARG A 418 12.47 14.58 5.28
N LYS A 419 12.24 13.63 4.36
CA LYS A 419 10.97 12.91 4.22
C LYS A 419 10.82 11.91 5.39
N PRO A 420 9.62 11.74 5.98
CA PRO A 420 8.40 12.51 5.71
C PRO A 420 8.44 13.90 6.36
N PHE A 421 7.93 14.92 5.67
CA PHE A 421 7.80 16.29 6.17
C PHE A 421 6.39 16.82 5.91
N ASP A 422 5.97 17.85 6.66
CA ASP A 422 4.73 18.58 6.40
C ASP A 422 4.90 19.48 5.16
N PRO A 423 4.08 19.32 4.10
CA PRO A 423 4.13 20.18 2.91
C PRO A 423 4.05 21.68 3.22
N LEU A 424 3.30 22.07 4.27
CA LEU A 424 3.15 23.48 4.65
C LEU A 424 4.42 24.03 5.29
N GLU A 425 5.10 23.21 6.08
CA GLU A 425 6.40 23.54 6.65
C GLU A 425 7.46 23.70 5.55
N ALA A 426 7.48 22.78 4.58
CA ALA A 426 8.36 22.86 3.41
C ALA A 426 8.12 24.15 2.60
N ALA A 427 6.86 24.51 2.35
CA ALA A 427 6.50 25.74 1.64
C ALA A 427 7.03 27.00 2.36
N ARG A 428 6.89 27.04 3.68
CA ARG A 428 7.39 28.15 4.52
C ARG A 428 8.91 28.23 4.51
N ILE A 429 9.61 27.09 4.59
CA ILE A 429 11.07 27.03 4.50
C ILE A 429 11.54 27.60 3.16
N VAL A 430 10.93 27.17 2.07
CA VAL A 430 11.28 27.64 0.71
C VAL A 430 11.02 29.13 0.58
N ARG A 431 9.84 29.63 0.98
CA ARG A 431 9.54 31.07 0.94
C ARG A 431 10.53 31.89 1.76
N ASN A 432 10.78 31.50 3.00
CA ASN A 432 11.70 32.21 3.89
C ASN A 432 13.11 32.27 3.31
N SER A 433 13.52 31.22 2.59
CA SER A 433 14.82 31.18 1.92
C SER A 433 14.92 32.16 0.75
N ILE A 434 13.86 32.30 -0.05
CA ILE A 434 13.77 33.27 -1.14
C ILE A 434 13.84 34.69 -0.58
N ASP A 435 13.04 34.97 0.47
CA ASP A 435 13.02 36.27 1.13
C ASP A 435 14.37 36.64 1.73
N LYS A 436 15.05 35.68 2.37
CA LYS A 436 16.38 35.88 2.94
C LYS A 436 17.41 36.21 1.84
N LYS A 437 17.41 35.47 0.74
CA LYS A 437 18.34 35.69 -0.39
C LYS A 437 18.11 37.06 -1.04
N ARG A 438 16.86 37.49 -1.16
CA ARG A 438 16.51 38.84 -1.67
C ARG A 438 17.00 39.95 -0.74
N ARG A 439 16.80 39.81 0.58
CA ARG A 439 17.30 40.79 1.56
C ARG A 439 18.82 40.93 1.50
N SER A 440 19.56 39.82 1.46
CA SER A 440 21.02 39.86 1.34
C SER A 440 21.52 40.51 0.04
N ALA A 441 20.77 40.37 -1.07
CA ALA A 441 21.12 41.00 -2.35
C ALA A 441 20.89 42.52 -2.36
N VAL A 442 19.90 43.00 -1.60
CA VAL A 442 19.63 44.44 -1.43
C VAL A 442 20.71 45.07 -0.56
N ASP A 443 21.07 44.43 0.56
CA ASP A 443 22.14 44.93 1.45
C ASP A 443 23.50 44.98 0.74
N SER A 444 23.80 44.02 -0.15
CA SER A 444 25.05 44.00 -0.94
C SER A 444 25.12 45.03 -2.07
N ARG A 445 23.98 45.65 -2.45
CA ARG A 445 23.92 46.73 -3.47
C ARG A 445 23.87 48.13 -2.85
N ALA A 446 23.60 48.21 -1.54
CA ALA A 446 23.57 49.46 -0.79
C ALA A 446 24.94 49.81 -0.15
N LEU A 447 25.87 48.85 -0.15
CA LEU A 447 27.30 49.01 0.12
C LEU A 447 28.05 49.15 -1.22
#